data_AF-A0A3S4EWC5-F1
#
_entry.id   AF-A0A3S4EWC5-F1
#
_cell.length_a   1.000
_cell.length_b   1.000
_cell.length_c   1.000
_cell.angle_alpha   90.00
_cell.angle_beta   90.00
_cell.angle_gamma   90.00
#
_symmetry.space_group_name_H-M   'P 1'
#
loop_
_entity.id
_entity.type
_entity.pdbx_description
1 polymer ?
#
loop_
_entity_poly.entity_id
_entity_poly.type
_entity_poly.pdbx_seq_one_letter_code
_entity_poly.pdbx_strand_id
1 'polypeptide(L)'
;MHLPVWGATRRTSNCICFAQANSEHCRHKIFNADWIIDGEQQPKSLFKMIKNTFEHTPDYVLSAYKDNAAVMEGSQVGRFFAAPQNGQYDYHQEDTHILMKVETHNHPTAISPWPGAATGSGGEIRDEGATGRGCQAEGRSGGLLGIQPAHSWF
;
A
#
# COMPACT_ATOMS: atom_id res chain seq x y z
N MET A 1 -23.73 -2.37 12.94
CA MET A 1 -22.43 -2.07 13.59
C MET A 1 -22.70 -1.91 15.09
N HIS A 2 -22.38 -2.91 15.91
CA HIS A 2 -22.54 -2.81 17.37
C HIS A 2 -21.33 -2.08 17.96
N LEU A 3 -21.55 -0.92 18.58
CA LEU A 3 -20.55 -0.29 19.42
C LEU A 3 -20.32 -1.21 20.64
N PRO A 4 -19.09 -1.64 20.93
CA PRO A 4 -18.85 -2.43 22.12
C PRO A 4 -19.04 -1.54 23.36
N VAL A 5 -20.15 -1.73 24.08
CA VAL A 5 -20.45 -1.01 25.32
C VAL A 5 -19.69 -1.69 26.45
N TRP A 6 -18.44 -1.29 26.62
CA TRP A 6 -17.70 -1.55 27.86
C TRP A 6 -18.22 -0.53 28.88
N GLY A 7 -18.76 -0.98 30.02
CA GLY A 7 -19.48 -0.20 31.03
C GLY A 7 -18.68 0.89 31.78
N ALA A 8 -17.77 1.60 31.11
CA ALA A 8 -16.99 2.71 31.62
C ALA A 8 -16.97 3.87 30.60
N THR A 9 -16.89 5.11 31.09
CA THR A 9 -16.77 6.31 30.26
C THR A 9 -15.51 6.23 29.38
N ARG A 10 -15.68 6.34 28.05
CA ARG A 10 -14.57 6.27 27.10
C ARG A 10 -13.71 7.54 27.18
N ARG A 11 -12.38 7.36 27.25
CA ARG A 11 -11.42 8.48 27.12
C ARG A 11 -11.53 9.10 25.73
N THR A 12 -11.34 10.41 25.64
CA THR A 12 -11.38 11.16 24.36
C THR A 12 -10.43 10.58 23.32
N SER A 13 -9.22 10.16 23.74
CA SER A 13 -8.25 9.50 22.86
C SER A 13 -8.79 8.22 22.22
N ASN A 14 -9.53 7.40 22.98
CA ASN A 14 -10.15 6.18 22.46
C ASN A 14 -11.24 6.52 21.43
N CYS A 15 -12.01 7.57 21.67
CA CYS A 15 -13.05 8.02 20.73
C CYS A 15 -12.44 8.57 19.43
N ILE A 16 -11.35 9.35 19.51
CA ILE A 16 -10.65 9.88 18.33
C ILE A 16 -10.04 8.73 17.52
N CYS A 17 -9.34 7.80 18.17
CA CYS A 17 -8.78 6.62 17.50
C CYS A 17 -9.88 5.81 16.79
N PHE A 18 -11.01 5.56 17.47
CA PHE A 18 -12.15 4.87 16.89
C PHE A 18 -12.73 5.62 15.68
N ALA A 19 -12.85 6.95 15.75
CA ALA A 19 -13.36 7.77 14.66
C ALA A 19 -12.43 7.75 13.43
N GLN A 20 -11.11 7.84 13.64
CA GLN A 20 -10.12 7.78 12.55
C GLN A 20 -10.11 6.41 11.87
N ALA A 21 -10.03 5.32 12.65
CA ALA A 21 -10.03 3.95 12.13
C ALA A 21 -11.32 3.58 11.38
N ASN A 22 -12.45 4.20 11.73
CA ASN A 22 -13.75 3.98 11.08
C ASN A 22 -14.13 5.09 10.10
N SER A 23 -13.20 5.98 9.75
CA SER A 23 -13.40 6.97 8.69
C SER A 23 -13.56 6.27 7.33
N GLU A 24 -14.14 6.97 6.35
CA GLU A 24 -14.23 6.42 4.98
C GLU A 24 -12.86 6.18 4.37
N HIS A 25 -11.94 7.14 4.56
CA HIS A 25 -10.57 7.07 4.08
C HIS A 25 -9.81 5.84 4.57
N CYS A 26 -10.02 5.41 5.83
CA CYS A 26 -9.35 4.24 6.37
C CYS A 26 -10.07 2.92 6.07
N ARG A 27 -11.41 2.94 6.03
CA ARG A 27 -12.21 1.70 5.97
C ARG A 27 -12.66 1.34 4.56
N HIS A 28 -12.58 2.26 3.61
CA HIS A 28 -12.98 2.06 2.22
C HIS A 28 -14.39 1.45 2.12
N LYS A 29 -15.38 2.03 2.82
CA LYS A 29 -16.72 1.44 2.95
C LYS A 29 -17.42 1.46 1.59
N ILE A 30 -17.27 2.53 0.81
CA ILE A 30 -17.84 2.64 -0.54
C ILE A 30 -17.30 1.53 -1.45
N PHE A 31 -16.00 1.26 -1.40
CA PHE A 31 -15.37 0.20 -2.20
C PHE A 31 -15.83 -1.22 -1.81
N ASN A 32 -16.22 -1.40 -0.55
CA ASN A 32 -16.70 -2.68 -0.02
C ASN A 32 -18.23 -2.80 0.03
N ALA A 33 -18.98 -1.76 -0.36
CA ALA A 33 -20.43 -1.75 -0.29
C ALA A 33 -21.07 -2.62 -1.38
N ASP A 34 -22.32 -3.03 -1.11
CA ASP A 34 -23.23 -3.55 -2.11
C ASP A 34 -23.85 -2.38 -2.90
N TRP A 35 -24.12 -2.60 -4.18
CA TRP A 35 -24.63 -1.57 -5.08
C TRP A 35 -25.97 -1.97 -5.67
N ILE A 36 -26.86 -0.99 -5.82
CA ILE A 36 -28.09 -1.09 -6.61
C ILE A 36 -27.99 0.03 -7.65
N ILE A 37 -28.00 -0.33 -8.94
CA ILE A 37 -27.90 0.61 -10.05
C ILE A 37 -29.18 0.44 -10.87
N ASP A 38 -29.91 1.53 -11.09
CA ASP A 38 -31.19 1.55 -11.83
C ASP A 38 -32.23 0.52 -11.34
N GLY A 39 -32.22 0.25 -10.03
CA GLY A 39 -33.12 -0.71 -9.38
C GLY A 39 -32.61 -2.16 -9.36
N GLU A 40 -31.47 -2.45 -9.99
CA GLU A 40 -30.89 -3.79 -10.04
C GLU A 40 -29.72 -3.97 -9.08
N GLN A 41 -29.79 -5.01 -8.24
CA GLN A 41 -28.72 -5.35 -7.31
C GLN A 41 -27.50 -5.92 -8.04
N GLN A 42 -26.34 -5.34 -7.78
CA GLN A 42 -25.08 -5.73 -8.41
C GLN A 42 -24.42 -6.89 -7.64
N PRO A 43 -23.84 -7.88 -8.34
CA PRO A 43 -23.33 -9.11 -7.71
C PRO A 43 -21.95 -8.94 -7.04
N LYS A 44 -21.24 -7.84 -7.28
CA LYS A 44 -19.88 -7.57 -6.78
C LYS A 44 -19.77 -6.14 -6.29
N SER A 45 -19.02 -5.94 -5.21
CA SER A 45 -18.54 -4.62 -4.80
C SER A 45 -17.44 -4.12 -5.75
N LEU A 46 -17.14 -2.82 -5.71
CA LEU A 46 -16.04 -2.24 -6.50
C LEU A 46 -14.72 -2.96 -6.23
N PHE A 47 -14.39 -3.21 -4.96
CA PHE A 47 -13.14 -3.89 -4.61
C PHE A 47 -13.11 -5.35 -5.10
N LYS A 48 -14.26 -6.03 -5.12
CA LYS A 48 -14.36 -7.38 -5.69
C LYS A 48 -14.21 -7.39 -7.21
N MET A 49 -14.68 -6.34 -7.89
CA MET A 49 -14.40 -6.17 -9.33
C MET A 49 -12.91 -5.92 -9.61
N ILE A 50 -12.21 -5.17 -8.75
CA ILE A 50 -10.76 -5.00 -8.86
C ILE A 50 -10.04 -6.33 -8.63
N LYS A 51 -10.36 -7.09 -7.58
CA LYS A 51 -9.75 -8.41 -7.32
C LYS A 51 -9.98 -9.42 -8.43
N ASN A 52 -11.06 -9.27 -9.19
CA ASN A 52 -11.35 -10.11 -10.35
C ASN A 52 -10.23 -10.07 -11.41
N THR A 53 -9.50 -8.95 -11.54
CA THR A 53 -8.38 -8.87 -12.49
C THR A 53 -7.25 -9.83 -12.09
N PHE A 54 -6.95 -9.90 -10.79
CA PHE A 54 -5.96 -10.84 -10.24
C PHE A 54 -6.46 -12.29 -10.28
N GLU A 55 -7.76 -12.53 -10.10
CA GLU A 55 -8.35 -13.88 -10.25
C GLU A 55 -8.18 -14.44 -11.67
N HIS A 56 -8.21 -13.59 -12.69
CA HIS A 56 -8.04 -14.02 -14.09
C HIS A 56 -6.60 -13.97 -14.59
N THR A 57 -5.78 -13.06 -14.06
CA THR A 57 -4.38 -12.89 -14.48
C THR A 57 -3.49 -12.82 -13.23
N PRO A 58 -3.23 -13.98 -12.58
CA PRO A 58 -2.36 -14.04 -11.40
C PRO A 58 -0.87 -14.07 -11.76
N ASP A 59 -0.55 -14.23 -13.05
CA ASP A 59 0.81 -14.46 -13.53
C ASP A 59 1.77 -13.35 -13.07
N TYR A 60 2.96 -13.75 -12.62
CA TYR A 60 4.04 -12.88 -12.16
C TYR A 60 3.73 -12.04 -10.92
N VAL A 61 2.56 -12.16 -10.29
CA VAL A 61 2.22 -11.40 -9.09
C VAL A 61 2.61 -12.17 -7.83
N LEU A 62 3.50 -11.58 -7.02
CA LEU A 62 3.99 -12.15 -5.75
C LEU A 62 3.16 -11.65 -4.55
N SER A 63 2.69 -10.41 -4.61
CA SER A 63 1.83 -9.81 -3.58
C SER A 63 0.79 -8.86 -4.15
N ALA A 64 -0.47 -9.04 -3.77
CA ALA A 64 -1.56 -8.12 -4.06
C ALA A 64 -2.56 -8.12 -2.89
N TYR A 65 -3.07 -6.93 -2.52
CA TYR A 65 -4.15 -6.72 -1.53
C TYR A 65 -3.88 -7.22 -0.09
N LYS A 66 -2.64 -7.58 0.24
CA LYS A 66 -2.24 -8.11 1.56
C LYS A 66 -1.13 -7.30 2.24
N ASP A 67 -0.67 -6.23 1.61
CA ASP A 67 0.39 -5.35 2.10
C ASP A 67 0.14 -3.91 1.60
N ASN A 68 1.01 -2.98 1.98
CA ASN A 68 0.93 -1.58 1.59
C ASN A 68 1.23 -1.34 0.10
N ALA A 69 1.93 -2.24 -0.58
CA ALA A 69 2.22 -2.20 -2.02
C ALA A 69 1.94 -3.56 -2.69
N ALA A 70 1.78 -3.52 -4.02
CA ALA A 70 1.78 -4.72 -4.83
C ALA A 70 3.21 -5.07 -5.26
N VAL A 71 3.50 -6.36 -5.44
CA VAL A 71 4.82 -6.87 -5.83
C VAL A 71 4.67 -7.85 -6.97
N MET A 72 5.43 -7.67 -8.03
CA MET A 72 5.54 -8.59 -9.17
C MET A 72 6.96 -9.10 -9.35
N GLU A 73 7.08 -10.23 -10.02
CA GLU A 73 8.36 -10.81 -10.42
C GLU A 73 9.15 -9.80 -11.26
N GLY A 74 10.46 -9.75 -11.00
CA GLY A 74 11.36 -8.84 -11.66
C GLY A 74 12.42 -9.63 -12.40
N SER A 75 13.69 -9.36 -12.13
CA SER A 75 14.79 -10.05 -12.80
C SER A 75 15.93 -10.34 -11.86
N GLN A 76 16.71 -11.36 -12.18
CA GLN A 76 17.95 -11.62 -11.48
C GLN A 76 19.01 -10.62 -11.94
N VAL A 77 19.46 -9.75 -11.03
CA VAL A 77 20.41 -8.68 -11.32
C VAL A 77 21.45 -8.58 -10.21
N GLY A 78 22.60 -7.98 -10.54
CA GLY A 78 23.59 -7.63 -9.53
C GLY A 78 23.14 -6.38 -8.78
N ARG A 79 22.64 -6.53 -7.55
CA ARG A 79 22.37 -5.38 -6.67
C ARG A 79 23.68 -4.84 -6.12
N PHE A 80 23.92 -3.54 -6.26
CA PHE A 80 25.18 -2.92 -5.85
C PHE A 80 25.02 -2.25 -4.49
N PHE A 81 25.62 -2.83 -3.45
CA PHE A 81 25.63 -2.27 -2.10
C PHE A 81 26.85 -2.72 -1.30
N ALA A 82 27.15 -2.00 -0.22
CA ALA A 82 28.27 -2.33 0.67
C ALA A 82 27.99 -3.65 1.42
N ALA A 83 28.88 -4.62 1.28
CA ALA A 83 28.78 -5.90 1.95
C ALA A 83 28.82 -5.72 3.48
N PRO A 84 27.87 -6.31 4.25
CA PRO A 84 27.78 -6.10 5.70
C PRO A 84 29.05 -6.48 6.48
N GLN A 85 29.85 -7.41 5.96
CA GLN A 85 31.01 -7.97 6.65
C GLN A 85 32.23 -7.04 6.64
N ASN A 86 32.43 -6.28 5.57
CA ASN A 86 33.65 -5.48 5.36
C ASN A 86 33.40 -4.05 4.87
N GLY A 87 32.15 -3.70 4.56
CA GLY A 87 31.76 -2.38 4.06
C GLY A 87 32.21 -2.09 2.62
N GLN A 88 32.75 -3.08 1.90
CA GLN A 88 33.17 -2.92 0.51
C GLN A 88 31.97 -3.04 -0.43
N TYR A 89 31.88 -2.14 -1.40
CA TYR A 89 30.84 -2.18 -2.42
C TYR A 89 31.16 -3.27 -3.44
N ASP A 90 30.17 -4.12 -3.70
CA ASP A 90 30.24 -5.16 -4.73
C ASP A 90 28.84 -5.40 -5.31
N TYR A 91 28.78 -6.15 -6.40
CA TYR A 91 27.54 -6.65 -6.99
C TYR A 91 27.13 -7.96 -6.32
N HIS A 92 25.89 -8.01 -5.86
CA HIS A 92 25.26 -9.19 -5.27
C HIS A 92 24.19 -9.70 -6.23
N GLN A 93 24.45 -10.82 -6.90
CA GLN A 93 23.50 -11.41 -7.85
C GLN A 93 22.31 -12.00 -7.08
N GLU A 94 21.15 -11.38 -7.20
CA GLU A 94 19.93 -11.85 -6.54
C GLU A 94 18.68 -11.49 -7.34
N ASP A 95 17.59 -12.21 -7.06
CA ASP A 95 16.29 -11.89 -7.61
C ASP A 95 15.83 -10.54 -7.05
N THR A 96 15.64 -9.59 -7.95
CA THR A 96 15.17 -8.24 -7.65
C THR A 96 13.78 -8.09 -8.23
N HIS A 97 12.78 -8.20 -7.35
CA HIS A 97 11.38 -8.05 -7.69
C HIS A 97 11.00 -6.58 -7.74
N ILE A 98 9.86 -6.28 -8.36
CA ILE A 98 9.39 -4.92 -8.58
C ILE A 98 8.14 -4.71 -7.72
N LEU A 99 8.16 -3.69 -6.87
CA LEU A 99 6.98 -3.23 -6.14
C LEU A 99 6.40 -1.98 -6.80
N MET A 100 5.10 -1.77 -6.61
CA MET A 100 4.41 -0.58 -7.09
C MET A 100 3.34 -0.13 -6.12
N LYS A 101 3.30 1.19 -5.88
CA LYS A 101 2.27 1.84 -5.08
C LYS A 101 2.02 3.25 -5.60
N VAL A 102 0.76 3.66 -5.48
CA VAL A 102 0.31 5.00 -5.85
C VAL A 102 -0.66 5.46 -4.78
N GLU A 103 -0.42 6.66 -4.26
CA GLU A 103 -1.30 7.35 -3.35
C GLU A 103 -1.63 8.74 -3.85
N THR A 104 -2.68 9.32 -3.30
CA THR A 104 -3.06 10.71 -3.58
C THR A 104 -3.16 11.48 -2.28
N HIS A 105 -2.86 12.78 -2.33
CA HIS A 105 -2.91 13.64 -1.15
C HIS A 105 -3.70 14.92 -1.45
N ASN A 106 -4.89 14.72 -2.02
CA ASN A 106 -5.66 15.76 -2.69
C ASN A 106 -6.16 16.84 -1.73
N HIS A 107 -6.80 16.45 -0.62
CA HIS A 107 -7.40 17.40 0.32
C HIS A 107 -6.36 18.33 0.98
N PRO A 108 -5.23 17.83 1.51
CA PRO A 108 -4.19 18.71 2.07
C PRO A 108 -3.50 19.58 1.01
N THR A 109 -3.32 19.05 -0.21
CA THR A 109 -2.72 19.81 -1.33
C THR A 109 -3.61 20.97 -1.76
N ALA A 110 -4.94 20.81 -1.71
CA ALA A 110 -5.88 21.90 -1.99
C ALA A 110 -5.79 23.05 -0.96
N ILE A 111 -5.41 22.74 0.29
CA ILE A 111 -5.27 23.73 1.38
C ILE A 111 -3.88 24.38 1.34
N SER A 112 -2.83 23.57 1.20
CA SER A 112 -1.45 24.04 1.17
C SER A 112 -0.63 23.18 0.19
N PRO A 113 -0.42 23.64 -1.05
CA PRO A 113 0.09 22.80 -2.13
C PRO A 113 1.46 22.20 -1.86
N TRP A 114 2.40 23.01 -1.33
CA TRP A 114 3.77 22.56 -1.11
C TRP A 114 3.87 21.43 -0.07
N PRO A 115 3.46 21.63 1.20
CA PRO A 115 3.51 20.55 2.18
C PRO A 115 2.54 19.41 1.85
N GLY A 116 1.42 19.68 1.16
CA GLY A 116 0.50 18.65 0.70
C GLY A 116 1.15 17.69 -0.30
N ALA A 117 1.82 18.21 -1.33
CA ALA A 117 2.53 17.39 -2.32
C ALA A 117 3.76 16.70 -1.71
N ALA A 118 4.51 17.39 -0.85
CA ALA A 118 5.69 16.82 -0.20
C ALA A 118 5.35 15.66 0.75
N THR A 119 4.31 15.80 1.56
CA THR A 119 3.86 14.73 2.47
C THR A 119 3.15 13.59 1.74
N GLY A 120 2.48 13.86 0.62
CA GLY A 120 1.97 12.82 -0.27
C GLY A 120 3.09 11.94 -0.83
N SER A 121 4.12 12.56 -1.39
CA SER A 121 5.30 11.84 -1.88
C SER A 121 6.03 11.11 -0.75
N GLY A 122 6.20 11.76 0.41
CA GLY A 122 6.88 11.17 1.55
C GLY A 122 6.09 10.04 2.22
N GLY A 123 4.76 10.05 2.14
CA GLY A 123 3.89 8.97 2.61
C GLY A 123 4.08 7.72 1.78
N GLU A 124 3.97 7.89 0.47
CA GLU A 124 4.15 6.82 -0.49
C GLU A 124 5.53 6.14 -0.33
N ILE A 125 6.63 6.91 -0.26
CA ILE A 125 7.99 6.35 -0.11
C ILE A 125 8.13 5.48 1.17
N ARG A 126 7.40 5.83 2.23
CA ARG A 126 7.41 5.02 3.47
C ARG A 126 6.64 3.73 3.30
N ASP A 127 5.55 3.75 2.55
CA ASP A 127 4.76 2.55 2.24
C ASP A 127 5.56 1.58 1.38
N GLU A 128 6.29 2.09 0.38
CA GLU A 128 7.26 1.30 -0.35
C GLU A 128 8.24 0.68 0.63
N GLY A 129 9.02 1.48 1.36
CA GLY A 129 10.03 0.98 2.29
C GLY A 129 9.53 0.04 3.40
N ALA A 130 8.23 0.05 3.71
CA ALA A 130 7.59 -0.82 4.69
C ALA A 130 7.00 -2.12 4.09
N THR A 131 7.09 -2.33 2.78
CA THR A 131 6.59 -3.55 2.11
C THR A 131 7.45 -4.76 2.50
N GLY A 132 6.79 -5.88 2.84
CA GLY A 132 7.46 -7.08 3.36
C GLY A 132 8.28 -6.80 4.62
N ARG A 133 9.55 -7.23 4.63
CA ARG A 133 10.51 -6.95 5.73
C ARG A 133 11.44 -5.77 5.43
N GLY A 134 11.02 -4.88 4.53
CA GLY A 134 11.80 -3.75 4.07
C GLY A 134 12.29 -3.92 2.64
N CYS A 135 12.26 -2.82 1.91
CA CYS A 135 12.70 -2.74 0.52
C CYS A 135 13.13 -1.30 0.15
N GLN A 136 13.57 -1.12 -1.09
CA GLN A 136 14.20 0.12 -1.54
C GLN A 136 13.38 0.76 -2.66
N ALA A 137 12.96 2.01 -2.44
CA ALA A 137 12.25 2.83 -3.42
C ALA A 137 13.15 3.19 -4.62
N GLU A 138 12.68 3.04 -5.87
CA GLU A 138 13.46 3.28 -7.10
C GLU A 138 12.63 3.80 -8.29
N GLY A 139 12.93 5.03 -8.76
CA GLY A 139 12.28 5.63 -9.94
C GLY A 139 11.02 6.44 -9.62
N ARG A 140 10.71 7.48 -10.42
CA ARG A 140 9.58 8.42 -10.16
C ARG A 140 8.86 8.83 -11.44
N SER A 141 7.54 8.63 -11.53
CA SER A 141 6.69 9.18 -12.60
C SER A 141 5.21 9.25 -12.19
N GLY A 142 4.79 10.31 -11.46
CA GLY A 142 3.36 10.54 -11.10
C GLY A 142 2.68 9.45 -10.23
N GLY A 143 3.49 8.48 -9.82
CA GLY A 143 3.27 7.24 -9.09
C GLY A 143 4.66 6.63 -8.88
N LEU A 144 4.80 5.74 -7.92
CA LEU A 144 6.10 5.30 -7.42
C LEU A 144 6.28 3.78 -7.65
N LEU A 145 7.52 3.45 -7.96
CA LEU A 145 8.01 2.12 -8.29
C LEU A 145 9.18 1.86 -7.33
N GLY A 146 9.32 0.64 -6.86
CA GLY A 146 10.45 0.25 -6.01
C GLY A 146 10.96 -1.13 -6.37
N ILE A 147 12.11 -1.47 -5.80
CA ILE A 147 12.69 -2.80 -5.91
C ILE A 147 12.69 -3.49 -4.56
N GLN A 148 12.37 -4.78 -4.56
CA GLN A 148 12.35 -5.62 -3.39
C GLN A 148 13.25 -6.85 -3.59
N PRO A 149 14.26 -7.06 -2.74
CA PRO A 149 15.09 -8.25 -2.83
C PRO A 149 14.34 -9.49 -2.33
N ALA A 150 14.59 -10.64 -2.97
CA ALA A 150 13.91 -11.90 -2.62
C ALA A 150 14.18 -12.39 -1.18
N HIS A 151 15.23 -11.93 -0.51
CA HIS A 151 15.45 -12.31 0.89
C HIS A 151 14.62 -11.50 1.90
N SER A 152 13.80 -10.52 1.49
CA SER A 152 12.92 -9.77 2.41
C SER A 152 11.53 -10.39 2.60
N TRP A 153 11.27 -11.61 2.11
CA TRP A 153 10.01 -12.36 2.32
C TRP A 153 9.94 -13.06 3.69
N PHE A 154 8.80 -12.91 4.39
CA PHE A 154 8.40 -13.48 5.70
C PHE A 154 9.06 -12.93 6.96
#